data_AF-A9TYB8-F1
#
_entry.id   AF-A9TYB8-F1
#
_cell.length_a   1.000
_cell.length_b   1.000
_cell.length_c   1.000
_cell.angle_alpha   90.00
_cell.angle_beta   90.00
_cell.angle_gamma   90.00
#
_symmetry.space_group_name_H-M   'P 1'
#
loop_
_entity.id
_entity.type
_entity.pdbx_description
1 polymer ?
#
loop_
_entity_poly.entity_id
_entity_poly.type
_entity_poly.pdbx_seq_one_letter_code
_entity_poly.pdbx_strand_id
1 'polypeptide(L)'
;MAPNSTIVSRYTVESFSCYPSLLASARHQELVSILKAVLPLQDRMFTSLSARRGQIPEESKEFDTAQGSDIGSGSELGNSEWEDDSDIEPEDLDNAECEDLESDTESSTKFRDPRKSKGRESDYSMRIEAPIDEIYALLHSRGFITPKQKRPTPNDSVLGQEDHRIITWYRRVSIGLLNYYSSCDNFLKVKAIVNYQLRWSAIHTLSKKHKSSSQQVIQKYGKNLVVTRDGKTVTSFLSVEEIKKHRKGFLEIDPVPPETLIDVLYTRMRRRRQEEKKLK
;
A
#
# COMPACT_ATOMS: atom_id res chain seq x y z
N MET A 1 41.69 46.76 29.64
CA MET A 1 41.25 48.11 29.25
C MET A 1 41.68 48.35 27.80
N ALA A 2 40.72 48.23 26.86
CA ALA A 2 40.64 48.83 25.52
C ALA A 2 39.47 48.11 24.78
N PRO A 3 38.72 48.78 23.89
CA PRO A 3 37.28 48.59 23.81
C PRO A 3 36.73 47.94 22.53
N ASN A 4 35.56 47.32 22.70
CA ASN A 4 34.40 47.14 21.82
C ASN A 4 34.51 47.64 20.36
N SER A 5 34.33 46.72 19.40
CA SER A 5 33.83 47.05 18.05
C SER A 5 32.58 46.22 17.73
N THR A 6 31.44 46.85 17.93
CA THR A 6 30.10 46.41 17.52
C THR A 6 29.98 46.45 15.99
N ILE A 7 29.73 45.30 15.35
CA ILE A 7 29.35 45.26 13.92
C ILE A 7 27.82 45.24 13.86
N VAL A 8 27.24 46.40 13.58
CA VAL A 8 25.83 46.57 13.22
C VAL A 8 25.74 46.44 11.70
N SER A 9 25.26 45.29 11.21
CA SER A 9 24.89 45.14 9.80
C SER A 9 23.52 45.80 9.58
N ARG A 10 23.52 46.95 8.91
CA ARG A 10 22.32 47.68 8.51
C ARG A 10 21.80 47.08 7.20
N TYR A 11 20.57 46.58 7.22
CA TYR A 11 19.82 46.21 6.02
C TYR A 11 19.42 47.49 5.27
N THR A 12 19.93 47.67 4.06
CA THR A 12 19.47 48.69 3.11
C THR A 12 18.35 48.12 2.25
N VAL A 13 17.22 48.80 2.29
CA VAL A 13 16.01 48.54 1.50
C VAL A 13 16.12 49.39 0.23
N GLU A 14 16.50 48.79 -0.90
CA GLU A 14 16.46 49.46 -2.20
C GLU A 14 15.19 49.04 -2.96
N SER A 15 14.20 49.91 -2.84
CA SER A 15 13.30 50.41 -3.88
C SER A 15 13.19 49.65 -5.22
N PHE A 16 12.00 49.06 -5.40
CA PHE A 16 11.36 48.76 -6.67
C PHE A 16 11.07 50.03 -7.49
N SER A 17 11.46 50.08 -8.76
CA SER A 17 10.71 50.80 -9.81
C SER A 17 11.13 50.39 -11.23
N CYS A 18 10.18 50.48 -12.18
CA CYS A 18 10.26 50.27 -13.66
C CYS A 18 10.28 48.80 -14.14
N TYR A 19 9.31 48.25 -14.90
CA TYR A 19 8.35 48.79 -15.88
C TYR A 19 7.02 47.99 -15.92
N PRO A 20 5.88 48.63 -16.25
CA PRO A 20 4.63 47.94 -16.57
C PRO A 20 4.48 47.72 -18.09
N SER A 21 4.46 46.47 -18.55
CA SER A 21 4.08 46.15 -19.93
C SER A 21 2.57 45.87 -20.03
N LEU A 22 1.89 46.79 -20.72
CA LEU A 22 0.51 46.74 -21.19
C LEU A 22 0.20 45.45 -21.98
N LEU A 23 -0.32 44.40 -21.33
CA LEU A 23 -1.00 43.28 -22.03
C LEU A 23 -1.83 42.34 -21.12
N ALA A 24 -2.36 42.86 -19.99
CA ALA A 24 -3.04 42.03 -18.99
C ALA A 24 -4.46 42.51 -18.58
N SER A 25 -5.13 43.34 -19.38
CA SER A 25 -6.42 43.92 -18.96
C SER A 25 -7.68 43.27 -19.57
N ALA A 26 -7.58 42.50 -20.65
CA ALA A 26 -8.78 41.95 -21.31
C ALA A 26 -9.19 40.56 -20.78
N ARG A 27 -8.24 39.65 -20.54
CA ARG A 27 -8.54 38.28 -20.11
C ARG A 27 -8.91 38.15 -18.63
N HIS A 28 -8.50 39.10 -17.79
CA HIS A 28 -8.82 39.07 -16.36
C HIS A 28 -10.27 39.47 -16.08
N GLN A 29 -10.85 40.38 -16.88
CA GLN A 29 -12.25 40.76 -16.75
C GLN A 29 -13.22 39.68 -17.23
N GLU A 30 -12.87 38.91 -18.28
CA GLU A 30 -13.65 37.75 -18.71
C GLU A 30 -13.64 36.61 -17.68
N LEU A 31 -12.50 36.34 -17.03
CA LEU A 31 -12.46 35.29 -16.00
C LEU A 31 -13.25 35.67 -14.74
N VAL A 32 -13.26 36.95 -14.36
CA VAL A 32 -14.06 37.44 -13.22
C VAL A 32 -15.57 37.42 -13.54
N SER A 33 -15.98 37.66 -14.79
CA SER A 33 -17.40 37.56 -15.18
C SER A 33 -17.88 36.10 -15.20
N ILE A 34 -17.04 35.16 -15.66
CA ILE A 34 -17.33 33.73 -15.64
C ILE A 34 -17.42 33.21 -14.20
N LEU A 35 -16.49 33.59 -13.31
CA LEU A 35 -16.52 33.18 -11.90
C LEU A 35 -17.74 33.74 -11.13
N LYS A 36 -18.20 34.95 -11.42
CA LYS A 36 -19.41 35.53 -10.81
C LYS A 36 -20.71 34.87 -11.31
N ALA A 37 -20.71 34.26 -12.50
CA ALA A 37 -21.90 33.58 -13.05
C ALA A 37 -22.09 32.14 -12.50
N VAL A 38 -21.04 31.50 -11.97
CA VAL A 38 -21.08 30.11 -11.48
C VAL A 38 -21.46 30.01 -10.00
N LEU A 39 -21.32 31.09 -9.23
CA LEU A 39 -21.54 31.07 -7.78
C LEU A 39 -23.00 31.10 -7.25
N PRO A 40 -24.09 31.37 -8.00
CA PRO A 40 -25.44 31.30 -7.43
C PRO A 40 -26.06 29.88 -7.46
N LEU A 41 -25.32 28.82 -7.80
CA LEU A 41 -25.85 27.45 -7.85
C LEU A 41 -25.59 26.60 -6.59
N GLN A 42 -24.91 27.12 -5.56
CA GLN A 42 -24.65 26.36 -4.32
C GLN A 42 -25.48 26.77 -3.09
N ASP A 43 -26.22 27.88 -3.12
CA ASP A 43 -27.03 28.34 -1.98
C ASP A 43 -28.47 27.79 -1.92
N ARG A 44 -28.85 26.90 -2.85
CA ARG A 44 -30.19 26.26 -2.84
C ARG A 44 -30.25 24.85 -2.28
N MET A 45 -29.14 24.28 -1.82
CA MET A 45 -29.09 22.92 -1.27
C MET A 45 -28.86 22.86 0.25
N PHE A 46 -28.57 23.98 0.91
CA PHE A 46 -28.21 24.00 2.35
C PHE A 46 -29.32 24.45 3.31
N THR A 47 -30.51 24.83 2.81
CA THR A 47 -31.64 25.31 3.64
C THR A 47 -32.76 24.29 3.87
N SER A 48 -32.60 23.02 3.48
CA SER A 48 -33.63 21.98 3.69
C SER A 48 -33.37 21.01 4.86
N LEU A 49 -32.23 21.11 5.56
CA LEU A 49 -31.83 20.15 6.61
C LEU A 49 -31.91 20.69 8.06
N SER A 50 -32.27 21.95 8.28
CA SER A 50 -32.47 22.50 9.64
C SER A 50 -33.90 22.37 10.19
N ALA A 51 -34.82 21.72 9.47
CA ALA A 51 -36.24 21.64 9.84
C ALA A 51 -36.70 20.29 10.45
N ARG A 52 -35.80 19.44 10.95
CA ARG A 52 -36.15 18.20 11.69
C ARG A 52 -35.49 18.11 13.06
N ARG A 53 -35.59 19.18 13.84
CA ARG A 53 -35.47 19.12 15.30
C ARG A 53 -36.90 19.09 15.85
N GLY A 54 -37.37 17.91 16.24
CA GLY A 54 -38.72 17.74 16.80
C GLY A 54 -38.93 16.35 17.39
N GLN A 55 -38.87 16.29 18.72
CA GLN A 55 -39.59 15.39 19.63
C GLN A 55 -39.19 13.89 19.66
N ILE A 56 -38.42 13.54 20.69
CA ILE A 56 -38.39 12.20 21.30
C ILE A 56 -39.24 12.31 22.58
N PRO A 57 -40.32 11.54 22.78
CA PRO A 57 -40.97 11.41 24.07
C PRO A 57 -40.22 10.40 24.94
N GLU A 58 -39.98 10.76 26.19
CA GLU A 58 -39.65 9.82 27.26
C GLU A 58 -40.86 8.94 27.56
N GLU A 59 -40.67 7.62 27.59
CA GLU A 59 -41.59 6.72 28.26
C GLU A 59 -40.77 5.76 29.14
N SER A 60 -40.77 6.08 30.42
CA SER A 60 -40.36 5.25 31.54
C SER A 60 -41.36 4.12 31.77
N LYS A 61 -40.91 2.86 31.83
CA LYS A 61 -41.60 1.79 32.55
C LYS A 61 -40.62 0.93 33.34
N GLU A 62 -40.78 1.02 34.65
CA GLU A 62 -40.41 0.03 35.65
C GLU A 62 -41.01 -1.35 35.29
N PHE A 63 -40.26 -2.43 35.53
CA PHE A 63 -40.86 -3.67 36.01
C PHE A 63 -39.85 -4.55 36.75
N ASP A 64 -40.40 -5.28 37.71
CA ASP A 64 -39.79 -5.80 38.92
C ASP A 64 -38.87 -7.03 38.80
N THR A 65 -38.21 -7.24 39.93
CA THR A 65 -37.42 -8.40 40.38
C THR A 65 -38.20 -9.72 40.35
N ALA A 66 -37.57 -10.81 39.92
CA ALA A 66 -37.86 -12.16 40.43
C ALA A 66 -36.65 -13.09 40.30
N GLN A 67 -36.41 -13.83 41.39
CA GLN A 67 -35.38 -14.84 41.55
C GLN A 67 -35.79 -16.19 40.92
N GLY A 68 -34.76 -16.95 40.48
CA GLY A 68 -34.68 -18.40 40.69
C GLY A 68 -35.19 -19.32 39.57
N SER A 69 -34.27 -20.05 38.92
CA SER A 69 -34.19 -21.52 38.99
C SER A 69 -33.16 -22.08 38.00
N ASP A 70 -32.24 -22.90 38.53
CA ASP A 70 -31.47 -23.94 37.84
C ASP A 70 -32.27 -24.72 36.80
N ILE A 71 -31.73 -24.90 35.59
CA ILE A 71 -31.67 -26.20 34.88
C ILE A 71 -30.47 -26.14 33.90
N GLY A 72 -29.46 -26.98 34.13
CA GLY A 72 -28.39 -27.23 33.16
C GLY A 72 -28.84 -28.16 32.05
N SER A 73 -28.33 -27.95 30.83
CA SER A 73 -28.04 -28.97 29.81
C SER A 73 -27.31 -28.32 28.65
N GLY A 74 -26.17 -28.91 28.28
CA GLY A 74 -25.23 -28.33 27.34
C GLY A 74 -25.69 -28.32 25.89
N SER A 75 -25.04 -27.45 25.12
CA SER A 75 -24.70 -27.72 23.73
C SER A 75 -23.48 -26.88 23.38
N GLU A 76 -22.46 -27.57 22.92
CA GLU A 76 -21.20 -27.06 22.42
C GLU A 76 -21.40 -25.90 21.45
N LEU A 77 -20.83 -24.74 21.78
CA LEU A 77 -20.40 -23.80 20.76
C LEU A 77 -18.89 -23.73 20.87
N GLY A 78 -18.25 -24.51 20.01
CA GLY A 78 -16.81 -24.47 19.80
C GLY A 78 -16.41 -23.03 19.50
N ASN A 79 -15.77 -22.40 20.47
CA ASN A 79 -14.83 -21.33 20.22
C ASN A 79 -13.85 -21.89 19.20
N SER A 80 -13.87 -21.40 17.96
CA SER A 80 -12.70 -21.49 17.08
C SER A 80 -11.66 -20.54 17.67
N GLU A 81 -11.11 -20.97 18.80
CA GLU A 81 -9.86 -20.55 19.36
C GLU A 81 -8.86 -20.63 18.21
N TRP A 82 -8.29 -19.49 17.88
CA TRP A 82 -7.20 -19.42 16.92
C TRP A 82 -6.11 -20.28 17.51
N GLU A 83 -5.94 -21.49 16.98
CA GLU A 83 -4.79 -22.31 17.33
C GLU A 83 -3.56 -21.46 17.04
N ASP A 84 -2.88 -21.12 18.13
CA ASP A 84 -1.55 -20.56 18.20
C ASP A 84 -0.61 -21.56 17.51
N ASP A 85 -0.47 -21.44 16.19
CA ASP A 85 0.68 -21.99 15.45
C ASP A 85 1.92 -21.12 15.76
N SER A 86 2.25 -21.00 17.05
CA SER A 86 3.27 -20.12 17.60
C SER A 86 4.64 -20.76 17.75
N ASP A 87 4.95 -21.80 16.97
CA ASP A 87 6.31 -22.35 16.87
C ASP A 87 6.84 -22.28 15.42
N ILE A 88 6.68 -21.13 14.79
CA ILE A 88 7.63 -20.68 13.77
C ILE A 88 8.33 -19.48 14.37
N GLU A 89 9.49 -19.75 14.95
CA GLU A 89 10.40 -18.71 15.44
C GLU A 89 10.66 -17.71 14.31
N PRO A 90 10.50 -16.40 14.57
CA PRO A 90 11.00 -15.36 13.69
C PRO A 90 12.47 -15.08 14.04
N GLU A 91 13.30 -16.12 14.02
CA GLU A 91 14.74 -15.98 13.92
C GLU A 91 15.09 -16.22 12.43
N ASP A 92 15.95 -15.37 11.85
CA ASP A 92 16.41 -15.39 10.44
C ASP A 92 15.71 -14.48 9.40
N LEU A 93 15.26 -13.27 9.78
CA LEU A 93 15.13 -12.18 8.78
C LEU A 93 16.49 -11.56 8.38
N ASP A 94 17.57 -12.16 8.87
CA ASP A 94 18.96 -11.78 8.67
C ASP A 94 19.67 -12.76 7.72
N ASN A 95 19.15 -13.99 7.58
CA ASN A 95 19.73 -15.08 6.82
C ASN A 95 18.68 -15.76 5.92
N ALA A 96 17.96 -14.97 5.10
CA ALA A 96 17.44 -15.53 3.87
C ALA A 96 18.65 -15.93 3.02
N GLU A 97 19.01 -17.20 3.12
CA GLU A 97 19.99 -17.88 2.30
C GLU A 97 19.84 -17.39 0.86
N CYS A 98 20.92 -16.77 0.39
CA CYS A 98 21.21 -16.66 -1.03
C CYS A 98 21.49 -18.08 -1.54
N GLU A 99 20.45 -18.88 -1.73
CA GLU A 99 20.55 -20.09 -2.54
C GLU A 99 20.88 -19.66 -3.98
N ASP A 100 22.17 -19.77 -4.29
CA ASP A 100 22.78 -20.03 -5.59
C ASP A 100 22.21 -19.23 -6.78
N LEU A 101 22.67 -17.99 -6.86
CA LEU A 101 22.79 -17.29 -8.14
C LEU A 101 24.13 -17.68 -8.79
N GLU A 102 24.24 -18.92 -9.26
CA GLU A 102 25.25 -19.28 -10.25
C GLU A 102 24.83 -18.69 -11.61
N SER A 103 25.59 -17.70 -12.04
CA SER A 103 25.53 -17.13 -13.38
C SER A 103 26.25 -18.07 -14.35
N ASP A 104 25.51 -18.69 -15.27
CA ASP A 104 26.08 -19.22 -16.50
C ASP A 104 26.65 -18.06 -17.33
N THR A 105 27.93 -17.79 -17.17
CA THR A 105 28.75 -17.04 -18.14
C THR A 105 30.03 -17.82 -18.40
N GLU A 106 29.99 -18.61 -19.47
CA GLU A 106 31.06 -18.93 -20.42
C GLU A 106 32.51 -18.98 -19.90
N SER A 107 33.01 -20.21 -19.85
CA SER A 107 34.38 -20.69 -20.00
C SER A 107 35.40 -19.69 -20.59
N SER A 108 36.26 -19.11 -19.75
CA SER A 108 37.61 -18.71 -20.16
C SER A 108 38.52 -18.65 -18.92
N THR A 109 39.36 -19.68 -18.76
CA THR A 109 40.38 -19.76 -17.71
C THR A 109 41.47 -18.72 -17.96
N LYS A 110 41.27 -17.50 -17.44
CA LYS A 110 42.33 -16.49 -17.36
C LYS A 110 43.04 -16.57 -16.01
N PHE A 111 44.32 -16.86 -16.08
CA PHE A 111 45.33 -16.79 -15.03
C PHE A 111 45.14 -15.52 -14.17
N ARG A 112 44.84 -15.67 -12.87
CA ARG A 112 44.70 -14.54 -11.94
C ARG A 112 46.07 -14.12 -11.43
N ASP A 113 46.50 -12.91 -11.78
CA ASP A 113 47.71 -12.27 -11.24
C ASP A 113 47.52 -11.92 -9.75
N PRO A 114 48.32 -12.47 -8.83
CA PRO A 114 48.19 -12.24 -7.39
C PRO A 114 48.65 -10.86 -6.91
N ARG A 115 49.11 -9.96 -7.81
CA ARG A 115 49.67 -8.66 -7.43
C ARG A 115 48.81 -7.43 -7.72
N LYS A 116 47.50 -7.59 -7.94
CA LYS A 116 46.58 -6.43 -7.91
C LYS A 116 46.15 -6.18 -6.47
N SER A 117 46.97 -5.44 -5.73
CA SER A 117 46.54 -4.80 -4.49
C SER A 117 45.25 -4.03 -4.80
N LYS A 118 44.14 -4.47 -4.19
CA LYS A 118 42.87 -3.75 -4.21
C LYS A 118 43.09 -2.42 -3.51
N GLY A 119 43.58 -1.43 -4.26
CA GLY A 119 43.39 -0.04 -3.89
C GLY A 119 41.90 0.11 -3.63
N ARG A 120 41.54 0.43 -2.39
CA ARG A 120 40.20 0.86 -2.02
C ARG A 120 40.03 2.23 -2.67
N GLU A 121 39.83 2.22 -3.98
CA GLU A 121 39.33 3.37 -4.72
C GLU A 121 37.98 3.64 -4.08
N SER A 122 37.93 4.74 -3.35
CA SER A 122 36.83 5.07 -2.46
C SER A 122 35.50 4.99 -3.21
N ASP A 123 34.66 4.12 -2.67
CA ASP A 123 33.33 3.64 -3.07
C ASP A 123 32.28 4.77 -3.10
N TYR A 124 32.58 5.91 -3.73
CA TYR A 124 31.67 7.06 -3.89
C TYR A 124 30.80 6.90 -5.14
N SER A 125 30.20 5.72 -5.30
CA SER A 125 29.06 5.56 -6.20
C SER A 125 27.85 6.25 -5.56
N MET A 126 27.15 7.11 -6.31
CA MET A 126 25.85 7.62 -5.87
C MET A 126 24.90 6.43 -5.71
N ARG A 127 24.50 6.13 -4.47
CA ARG A 127 23.57 5.04 -4.15
C ARG A 127 22.20 5.60 -3.86
N ILE A 128 21.19 4.99 -4.46
CA ILE A 128 19.78 5.33 -4.21
C ILE A 128 19.16 4.12 -3.54
N GLU A 129 18.82 4.26 -2.26
CA GLU A 129 18.20 3.19 -1.48
C GLU A 129 16.71 3.44 -1.29
N ALA A 130 15.91 2.39 -1.45
CA ALA A 130 14.50 2.42 -1.09
C ALA A 130 14.35 2.47 0.44
N PRO A 131 13.45 3.32 0.97
CA PRO A 131 13.17 3.40 2.39
C PRO A 131 12.35 2.18 2.84
N ILE A 132 13.03 1.12 3.27
CA ILE A 132 12.41 -0.17 3.59
C ILE A 132 11.39 -0.05 4.74
N ASP A 133 11.70 0.74 5.76
CA ASP A 133 10.81 0.93 6.90
C ASP A 133 9.54 1.71 6.53
N GLU A 134 9.64 2.68 5.62
CA GLU A 134 8.47 3.39 5.08
C GLU A 134 7.59 2.44 4.26
N ILE A 135 8.18 1.50 3.50
CA ILE A 135 7.40 0.48 2.79
C ILE A 135 6.64 -0.40 3.78
N TYR A 136 7.26 -0.82 4.88
CA TYR A 136 6.56 -1.58 5.92
C TYR A 136 5.47 -0.76 6.62
N ALA A 137 5.74 0.50 6.94
CA ALA A 137 4.78 1.42 7.53
C ALA A 137 3.57 1.64 6.60
N LEU A 138 3.82 1.78 5.30
CA LEU A 138 2.80 1.85 4.27
C LEU A 138 1.96 0.57 4.26
N LEU A 139 2.58 -0.61 4.18
CA LEU A 139 1.86 -1.88 4.15
C LEU A 139 1.05 -2.11 5.43
N HIS A 140 1.57 -1.69 6.57
CA HIS A 140 0.87 -1.69 7.85
C HIS A 140 -0.35 -0.76 7.83
N SER A 141 -0.19 0.49 7.39
CA SER A 141 -1.29 1.48 7.33
C SER A 141 -2.47 1.00 6.48
N ARG A 142 -2.20 0.15 5.49
CA ARG A 142 -3.20 -0.39 4.56
C ARG A 142 -3.73 -1.77 4.94
N GLY A 143 -3.26 -2.35 6.04
CA GLY A 143 -3.74 -3.62 6.58
C GLY A 143 -3.22 -4.86 5.87
N PHE A 144 -2.05 -4.80 5.23
CA PHE A 144 -1.39 -5.99 4.67
C PHE A 144 -0.55 -6.74 5.69
N ILE A 145 -0.08 -6.03 6.73
CA ILE A 145 0.91 -6.52 7.68
C ILE A 145 0.49 -6.10 9.10
N THR A 146 0.75 -6.97 10.08
CA THR A 146 0.52 -6.71 11.51
C THR A 146 1.56 -5.70 12.05
N PRO A 147 1.14 -4.72 12.89
CA PRO A 147 2.03 -3.66 13.43
C PRO A 147 3.28 -4.17 14.15
N LYS A 148 3.13 -5.24 14.93
CA LYS A 148 4.15 -5.68 15.90
C LYS A 148 5.20 -6.63 15.32
N GLN A 149 4.78 -7.57 14.47
CA GLN A 149 5.61 -8.73 14.09
C GLN A 149 5.90 -8.82 12.59
N LYS A 150 5.57 -7.78 11.80
CA LYS A 150 5.68 -7.79 10.34
C LYS A 150 5.07 -9.05 9.68
N ARG A 151 4.03 -9.62 10.31
CA ARG A 151 3.33 -10.83 9.85
C ARG A 151 2.27 -10.47 8.80
N PRO A 152 2.14 -11.24 7.70
CA PRO A 152 1.13 -10.99 6.68
C PRO A 152 -0.29 -11.16 7.23
N THR A 153 -1.14 -10.17 6.99
CA THR A 153 -2.53 -10.11 7.49
C THR A 153 -3.51 -10.23 6.32
N PRO A 154 -4.68 -10.88 6.47
CA PRO A 154 -5.74 -10.81 5.47
C PRO A 154 -6.28 -9.38 5.35
N ASN A 155 -6.60 -8.99 4.12
CA ASN A 155 -7.12 -7.66 3.84
C ASN A 155 -8.65 -7.66 3.75
N ASP A 156 -9.30 -7.06 4.74
CA ASP A 156 -10.76 -7.07 4.85
C ASP A 156 -11.47 -6.20 3.81
N SER A 157 -10.79 -5.17 3.31
CA SER A 157 -11.36 -4.26 2.31
C SER A 157 -11.68 -4.97 1.00
N VAL A 158 -10.91 -6.01 0.66
CA VAL A 158 -11.01 -6.72 -0.62
C VAL A 158 -11.80 -8.03 -0.54
N LEU A 159 -12.16 -8.49 0.67
CA LEU A 159 -12.77 -9.80 0.92
C LEU A 159 -14.02 -10.09 0.08
N GLY A 160 -14.92 -9.12 -0.06
CA GLY A 160 -16.16 -9.34 -0.79
C GLY A 160 -16.07 -9.01 -2.28
N GLN A 161 -14.89 -9.15 -2.90
CA GLN A 161 -14.68 -9.19 -4.34
C GLN A 161 -14.56 -10.64 -4.82
N GLU A 162 -14.72 -10.91 -6.11
CA GLU A 162 -14.46 -12.25 -6.68
C GLU A 162 -12.98 -12.65 -6.60
N ASP A 163 -12.68 -13.96 -6.51
CA ASP A 163 -11.31 -14.47 -6.29
C ASP A 163 -10.30 -13.94 -7.31
N HIS A 164 -10.66 -13.99 -8.59
CA HIS A 164 -9.79 -13.50 -9.67
C HIS A 164 -9.53 -11.99 -9.56
N ARG A 165 -10.48 -11.21 -9.03
CA ARG A 165 -10.32 -9.76 -8.80
C ARG A 165 -9.43 -9.48 -7.60
N ILE A 166 -9.55 -10.25 -6.53
CA ILE A 166 -8.66 -10.17 -5.37
C ILE A 166 -7.22 -10.38 -5.84
N ILE A 167 -6.96 -11.47 -6.58
CA ILE A 167 -5.61 -11.79 -7.07
C ILE A 167 -5.11 -10.73 -8.06
N THR A 168 -5.98 -10.25 -8.98
CA THR A 168 -5.61 -9.17 -9.91
C THR A 168 -5.21 -7.92 -9.15
N TRP A 169 -5.94 -7.58 -8.10
CA TRP A 169 -5.68 -6.40 -7.29
C TRP A 169 -4.32 -6.50 -6.58
N TYR A 170 -4.04 -7.62 -5.91
CA TYR A 170 -2.72 -7.88 -5.32
C TYR A 170 -1.60 -7.84 -6.37
N ARG A 171 -1.80 -8.45 -7.55
CA ARG A 171 -0.82 -8.39 -8.65
C ARG A 171 -0.51 -6.95 -9.03
N ARG A 172 -1.53 -6.08 -9.14
CA ARG A 172 -1.34 -4.66 -9.51
C ARG A 172 -0.58 -3.87 -8.44
N VAL A 173 -0.85 -4.12 -7.15
CA VAL A 173 -0.10 -3.52 -6.04
C VAL A 173 1.36 -3.94 -6.13
N SER A 174 1.63 -5.23 -6.29
CA SER A 174 2.98 -5.77 -6.38
C SER A 174 3.77 -5.21 -7.56
N ILE A 175 3.18 -5.18 -8.75
CA ILE A 175 3.83 -4.61 -9.95
C ILE A 175 4.15 -3.14 -9.73
N GLY A 176 3.22 -2.36 -9.15
CA GLY A 176 3.45 -0.95 -8.91
C GLY A 176 4.57 -0.68 -7.90
N LEU A 177 4.67 -1.47 -6.82
CA LEU A 177 5.81 -1.40 -5.89
C LEU A 177 7.13 -1.74 -6.57
N LEU A 178 7.16 -2.81 -7.38
CA LEU A 178 8.36 -3.21 -8.11
C LEU A 178 8.78 -2.16 -9.15
N ASN A 179 7.83 -1.54 -9.83
CA ASN A 179 8.11 -0.49 -10.81
C ASN A 179 8.64 0.78 -10.13
N TYR A 180 8.00 1.23 -9.05
CA TYR A 180 8.39 2.46 -8.35
C TYR A 180 9.80 2.38 -7.76
N TYR A 181 10.15 1.25 -7.15
CA TYR A 181 11.48 1.04 -6.54
C TYR A 181 12.49 0.34 -7.46
N SER A 182 12.20 0.21 -8.76
CA SER A 182 13.06 -0.50 -9.72
C SER A 182 14.45 0.13 -9.88
N SER A 183 14.58 1.44 -9.66
CA SER A 183 15.85 2.17 -9.77
C SER A 183 16.72 2.09 -8.51
N CYS A 184 16.23 1.49 -7.42
CA CYS A 184 16.96 1.44 -6.16
C CYS A 184 18.04 0.33 -6.13
N ASP A 185 19.12 0.58 -5.40
CA ASP A 185 20.22 -0.37 -5.27
C ASP A 185 19.84 -1.58 -4.41
N ASN A 186 19.08 -1.34 -3.35
CA ASN A 186 18.55 -2.35 -2.43
C ASN A 186 17.27 -3.04 -2.93
N PHE A 187 17.01 -3.04 -4.25
CA PHE A 187 15.80 -3.59 -4.87
C PHE A 187 15.53 -5.07 -4.52
N LEU A 188 16.56 -5.86 -4.20
CA LEU A 188 16.40 -7.25 -3.74
C LEU A 188 15.54 -7.34 -2.48
N LYS A 189 15.69 -6.39 -1.53
CA LYS A 189 14.86 -6.32 -0.33
C LYS A 189 13.39 -6.03 -0.68
N VAL A 190 13.16 -5.13 -1.63
CA VAL A 190 11.79 -4.83 -2.12
C VAL A 190 11.16 -6.06 -2.79
N LYS A 191 11.92 -6.80 -3.60
CA LYS A 191 11.46 -8.07 -4.18
C LYS A 191 11.07 -9.08 -3.12
N ALA A 192 11.86 -9.20 -2.05
CA ALA A 192 11.56 -10.11 -0.94
C ALA A 192 10.25 -9.71 -0.22
N ILE A 193 10.05 -8.43 0.05
CA ILE A 193 8.80 -7.89 0.63
C ILE A 193 7.61 -8.24 -0.24
N VAL A 194 7.70 -7.96 -1.55
CA VAL A 194 6.61 -8.24 -2.49
C VAL A 194 6.33 -9.75 -2.59
N ASN A 195 7.38 -10.56 -2.66
CA ASN A 195 7.25 -12.01 -2.82
C ASN A 195 6.67 -12.68 -1.58
N TYR A 196 7.06 -12.25 -0.38
CA TYR A 196 6.58 -12.86 0.85
C TYR A 196 5.31 -12.17 1.36
N GLN A 197 5.39 -10.88 1.72
CA GLN A 197 4.33 -10.19 2.46
C GLN A 197 3.02 -10.11 1.65
N LEU A 198 3.07 -9.64 0.41
CA LEU A 198 1.86 -9.48 -0.41
C LEU A 198 1.28 -10.83 -0.85
N ARG A 199 2.13 -11.83 -1.08
CA ARG A 199 1.70 -13.17 -1.47
C ARG A 199 0.96 -13.88 -0.35
N TRP A 200 1.54 -13.88 0.86
CA TRP A 200 0.92 -14.48 2.03
C TRP A 200 -0.32 -13.70 2.48
N SER A 201 -0.30 -12.36 2.42
CA SER A 201 -1.50 -11.55 2.65
C SER A 201 -2.64 -11.91 1.68
N ALA A 202 -2.33 -12.16 0.40
CA ALA A 202 -3.30 -12.64 -0.57
C ALA A 202 -3.85 -14.04 -0.24
N ILE A 203 -2.98 -14.98 0.17
CA ILE A 203 -3.38 -16.33 0.61
C ILE A 203 -4.31 -16.24 1.82
N HIS A 204 -3.93 -15.47 2.85
CA HIS A 204 -4.74 -15.29 4.06
C HIS A 204 -6.09 -14.64 3.73
N THR A 205 -6.11 -13.69 2.80
CA THR A 205 -7.36 -13.07 2.34
C THR A 205 -8.29 -14.09 1.70
N LEU A 206 -7.78 -14.96 0.81
CA LEU A 206 -8.59 -16.02 0.18
C LEU A 206 -9.04 -17.07 1.20
N SER A 207 -8.17 -17.43 2.15
CA SER A 207 -8.47 -18.33 3.26
C SER A 207 -9.62 -17.79 4.10
N LYS A 208 -9.53 -16.53 4.55
CA LYS A 208 -10.58 -15.86 5.33
C LYS A 208 -11.90 -15.76 4.56
N LYS A 209 -11.84 -15.50 3.25
CA LYS A 209 -13.03 -15.43 2.39
C LYS A 209 -13.77 -16.77 2.28
N HIS A 210 -13.03 -17.85 2.05
CA HIS A 210 -13.60 -19.19 1.83
C HIS A 210 -13.75 -19.99 3.13
N LYS A 211 -13.38 -19.41 4.29
CA LYS A 211 -13.32 -20.08 5.60
C LYS A 211 -12.52 -21.39 5.54
N SER A 212 -11.41 -21.37 4.81
CA SER A 212 -10.55 -22.52 4.54
C SER A 212 -9.16 -22.28 5.10
N SER A 213 -8.38 -23.33 5.35
CA SER A 213 -6.96 -23.17 5.73
C SER A 213 -6.12 -22.61 4.57
N SER A 214 -5.04 -21.89 4.89
CA SER A 214 -4.04 -21.43 3.91
C SER A 214 -3.51 -22.57 3.05
N GLN A 215 -3.34 -23.77 3.62
CA GLN A 215 -2.90 -24.96 2.87
C GLN A 215 -3.93 -25.38 1.82
N GLN A 216 -5.22 -25.37 2.15
CA GLN A 216 -6.30 -25.69 1.20
C GLN A 216 -6.35 -24.68 0.04
N VAL A 217 -6.11 -23.40 0.33
CA VAL A 217 -5.99 -22.36 -0.70
C VAL A 217 -4.81 -22.65 -1.63
N ILE A 218 -3.65 -23.01 -1.08
CA ILE A 218 -2.45 -23.35 -1.85
C ILE A 218 -2.69 -24.60 -2.70
N GLN A 219 -3.40 -25.62 -2.19
CA GLN A 219 -3.77 -26.80 -2.97
C GLN A 219 -4.71 -26.46 -4.14
N LYS A 220 -5.67 -25.55 -3.92
CA LYS A 220 -6.66 -25.15 -4.93
C LYS A 220 -6.09 -24.24 -6.02
N TYR A 221 -5.34 -23.21 -5.67
CA TYR A 221 -4.86 -22.18 -6.61
C TYR A 221 -3.36 -22.30 -6.94
N GLY A 222 -2.64 -23.19 -6.26
CA GLY A 222 -1.19 -23.32 -6.36
C GLY A 222 -0.42 -22.19 -5.69
N LYS A 223 0.92 -22.33 -5.63
CA LYS A 223 1.83 -21.32 -5.04
C LYS A 223 1.74 -19.96 -5.75
N ASN A 224 1.43 -19.93 -7.06
CA ASN A 224 1.31 -18.72 -7.88
C ASN A 224 -0.11 -18.12 -7.91
N LEU A 225 -1.05 -18.64 -7.10
CA LEU A 225 -2.43 -18.19 -7.03
C LEU A 225 -3.06 -18.03 -8.43
N VAL A 226 -3.07 -19.11 -9.20
CA VAL A 226 -3.61 -19.12 -10.57
C VAL A 226 -5.10 -19.43 -10.50
N VAL A 227 -5.92 -18.57 -11.10
CA VAL A 227 -7.36 -18.80 -11.28
C VAL A 227 -7.64 -19.10 -12.73
N THR A 228 -8.20 -20.28 -12.98
CA THR A 228 -8.72 -20.70 -14.28
C THR A 228 -10.23 -20.57 -14.33
N ARG A 229 -10.77 -20.10 -15.46
CA ARG A 229 -12.20 -20.19 -15.81
C ARG A 229 -12.28 -20.80 -17.20
N ASP A 230 -13.10 -21.84 -17.37
CA ASP A 230 -13.35 -22.50 -18.66
C ASP A 230 -12.06 -22.92 -19.38
N GLY A 231 -11.08 -23.44 -18.62
CA GLY A 231 -9.77 -23.86 -19.14
C GLY A 231 -8.81 -22.72 -19.48
N LYS A 232 -9.21 -21.45 -19.32
CA LYS A 232 -8.37 -20.28 -19.56
C LYS A 232 -7.88 -19.68 -18.25
N THR A 233 -6.59 -19.35 -18.18
CA THR A 233 -6.02 -18.61 -17.05
C THR A 233 -6.54 -17.18 -17.06
N VAL A 234 -7.42 -16.85 -16.12
CA VAL A 234 -8.01 -15.50 -16.01
C VAL A 234 -7.02 -14.56 -15.34
N THR A 235 -6.38 -15.03 -14.29
CA THR A 235 -5.45 -14.22 -13.49
C THR A 235 -4.50 -15.13 -12.71
N SER A 236 -3.26 -14.69 -12.57
CA SER A 236 -2.26 -15.25 -11.66
C SER A 236 -1.65 -14.16 -10.80
N PHE A 237 -1.16 -14.52 -9.61
CA PHE A 237 -0.23 -13.64 -8.89
C PHE A 237 1.14 -13.64 -9.60
N LEU A 238 2.04 -12.74 -9.19
CA LEU A 238 3.40 -12.72 -9.73
C LEU A 238 4.14 -14.03 -9.42
N SER A 239 4.60 -14.70 -10.47
CA SER A 239 5.49 -15.85 -10.33
C SER A 239 6.83 -15.40 -9.75
N VAL A 240 7.50 -16.30 -9.03
CA VAL A 240 8.86 -16.04 -8.52
C VAL A 240 9.80 -15.67 -9.67
N GLU A 241 9.64 -16.32 -10.83
CA GLU A 241 10.39 -15.99 -12.04
C GLU A 241 10.07 -14.59 -12.58
N GLU A 242 8.82 -14.16 -12.55
CA GLU A 242 8.43 -12.81 -12.98
C GLU A 242 9.07 -11.74 -12.07
N ILE A 243 9.11 -11.99 -10.76
CA ILE A 243 9.76 -11.10 -9.79
C ILE A 243 11.29 -11.09 -9.99
N LYS A 244 11.89 -12.25 -10.27
CA LYS A 244 13.33 -12.35 -10.59
C LYS A 244 13.64 -11.58 -11.88
N LYS A 245 12.83 -11.75 -12.93
CA LYS A 245 12.98 -11.09 -14.24
C LYS A 245 12.76 -9.58 -14.21
N HIS A 246 12.05 -9.03 -13.22
CA HIS A 246 11.95 -7.58 -13.04
C HIS A 246 13.35 -6.98 -12.92
N ARG A 247 13.79 -6.28 -13.97
CA ARG A 247 15.12 -5.68 -14.03
C ARG A 247 15.16 -4.39 -13.24
N LYS A 248 16.34 -4.06 -12.74
CA LYS A 248 16.63 -2.68 -12.35
C LYS A 248 16.53 -1.83 -13.60
N GLY A 249 15.78 -0.74 -13.54
CA GLY A 249 15.53 0.14 -14.65
C GLY A 249 15.38 1.57 -14.17
N PHE A 250 15.66 2.53 -15.06
CA PHE A 250 15.24 3.90 -14.83
C PHE A 250 13.74 4.02 -15.05
N LEU A 251 13.12 4.94 -14.32
CA LEU A 251 11.69 5.22 -14.42
C LEU A 251 11.41 5.84 -15.80
N GLU A 252 10.81 5.07 -16.71
CA GLU A 252 10.47 5.55 -18.06
C GLU A 252 9.30 6.56 -18.07
N ILE A 253 8.51 6.59 -16.99
CA ILE A 253 7.31 7.41 -16.78
C ILE A 253 7.35 7.87 -15.32
N ASP A 254 6.90 9.09 -15.03
CA ASP A 254 6.71 9.59 -13.66
C ASP A 254 5.94 8.55 -12.83
N PRO A 255 6.61 7.79 -11.94
CA PRO A 255 5.98 6.64 -11.35
C PRO A 255 5.01 7.12 -10.28
N VAL A 256 3.82 6.54 -10.29
CA VAL A 256 2.81 6.81 -9.26
C VAL A 256 3.36 6.31 -7.92
N PRO A 257 3.45 7.17 -6.88
CA PRO A 257 3.90 6.75 -5.56
C PRO A 257 3.07 5.56 -5.04
N PRO A 258 3.70 4.60 -4.34
CA PRO A 258 3.05 3.35 -3.98
C PRO A 258 1.82 3.55 -3.08
N GLU A 259 1.84 4.60 -2.24
CA GLU A 259 0.71 4.97 -1.38
C GLU A 259 -0.51 5.37 -2.21
N THR A 260 -0.30 6.30 -3.14
CA THR A 260 -1.34 6.80 -4.05
C THR A 260 -1.85 5.69 -4.97
N LEU A 261 -0.98 4.79 -5.41
CA LEU A 261 -1.37 3.62 -6.20
C LEU A 261 -2.36 2.75 -5.43
N ILE A 262 -2.04 2.41 -4.18
CA ILE A 262 -2.89 1.55 -3.35
C ILE A 262 -4.25 2.24 -3.11
N ASP A 263 -4.26 3.56 -2.83
CA ASP A 263 -5.50 4.35 -2.72
C ASP A 263 -6.37 4.34 -3.97
N VAL A 264 -5.75 4.57 -5.12
CA VAL A 264 -6.45 4.59 -6.41
C VAL A 264 -7.04 3.21 -6.70
N LEU A 265 -6.29 2.14 -6.40
CA LEU A 265 -6.77 0.77 -6.57
C LEU A 265 -7.95 0.45 -5.63
N TYR A 266 -7.91 0.89 -4.37
CA TYR A 266 -9.04 0.76 -3.44
C TYR A 266 -10.26 1.54 -3.90
N THR A 267 -10.08 2.80 -4.31
CA THR A 267 -11.17 3.66 -4.78
C THR A 267 -11.86 3.06 -5.99
N ARG A 268 -11.07 2.54 -6.95
CA ARG A 268 -11.58 1.88 -8.15
C ARG A 268 -12.36 0.61 -7.83
N MET A 269 -11.90 -0.17 -6.85
CA MET A 269 -12.61 -1.37 -6.39
C MET A 269 -13.94 -1.03 -5.72
N ARG A 270 -13.95 -0.03 -4.82
CA ARG A 270 -15.15 0.41 -4.11
C ARG A 270 -16.22 0.93 -5.06
N ARG A 271 -15.82 1.70 -6.10
CA ARG A 271 -16.75 2.22 -7.10
C ARG A 271 -17.48 1.11 -7.86
N ARG A 272 -16.75 0.08 -8.32
CA ARG A 272 -17.35 -1.07 -9.03
C ARG A 272 -18.36 -1.83 -8.19
N ARG A 273 -18.05 -2.05 -6.90
CA ARG A 273 -19.00 -2.68 -5.98
C ARG A 273 -20.32 -1.90 -5.87
N GLN A 274 -20.26 -0.57 -5.90
CA GLN A 274 -21.47 0.27 -5.88
C GLN A 274 -22.25 0.17 -7.20
N GLU A 275 -21.55 0.13 -8.34
CA GLU A 275 -22.16 -0.06 -9.66
C GLU A 275 -22.88 -1.42 -9.75
N GLU A 276 -22.25 -2.50 -9.27
CA GLU A 276 -22.84 -3.86 -9.24
C GLU A 276 -24.08 -3.96 -8.34
N LYS A 277 -24.09 -3.22 -7.22
CA LYS A 277 -25.25 -3.15 -6.33
C LYS A 277 -26.41 -2.34 -6.91
N LYS A 278 -26.14 -1.37 -7.80
CA LYS A 278 -27.18 -0.57 -8.47
C LYS A 278 -27.85 -1.31 -9.62
N LEU A 279 -27.19 -2.32 -10.18
CA LEU A 279 -27.69 -3.10 -11.32
C LEU A 279 -28.56 -4.29 -10.88
N LYS A 280 -28.57 -4.62 -9.60
CA LYS A 280 -29.41 -5.64 -8.98
C LYS A 280 -30.62 -5.00 -8.32
#